data_AF-X1KJ12-F1
#
_entry.id   AF-X1KJ12-F1
#
_cell.length_a   1.000
_cell.length_b   1.000
_cell.length_c   1.000
_cell.angle_alpha   90.00
_cell.angle_beta   90.00
_cell.angle_gamma   90.00
#
_symmetry.space_group_name_H-M   'P 1'
#
loop_
_entity.id
_entity.type
_entity.pdbx_description
1 polymer ?
#
loop_
_entity_poly.entity_id
_entity_poly.type
_entity_poly.pdbx_seq_one_letter_code
_entity_poly.pdbx_strand_id
1 'polypeptide(L)' 'QIAMRRLYALKNKTTRDILEELESEKSIVQERDDKTQVFKWGSTKEGVEYWIGKTENIPVSVVLVAATSSCVKE' A
#
# COMPACT_ATOMS: atom_id res chain seq x y z
N GLN A 1 16.49 -3.70 0.24
CA GLN A 1 15.10 -4.05 -0.10
C GLN A 1 15.10 -4.98 -1.31
N ILE A 2 14.58 -6.20 -1.17
CA ILE A 2 14.26 -7.03 -2.34
C ILE A 2 12.94 -6.47 -2.88
N ALA A 3 12.93 -5.99 -4.12
CA ALA A 3 11.71 -5.52 -4.75
C ALA A 3 10.70 -6.67 -4.83
N MET A 4 9.48 -6.50 -4.30
CA MET A 4 8.40 -7.51 -4.30
C MET A 4 8.19 -8.15 -5.67
N ARG A 5 8.40 -7.38 -6.76
CA ARG A 5 8.42 -7.87 -8.14
C ARG A 5 9.31 -9.10 -8.36
N ARG A 6 10.49 -9.15 -7.71
CA ARG A 6 11.44 -10.26 -7.81
C ARG A 6 10.97 -11.50 -7.02
N LEU A 7 10.26 -11.30 -5.91
CA LEU A 7 9.71 -12.39 -5.11
C LEU A 7 8.58 -13.11 -5.84
N TYR A 8 7.74 -12.36 -6.55
CA TYR A 8 6.60 -12.91 -7.31
C TYR A 8 6.90 -13.15 -8.80
N ALA A 9 8.16 -13.03 -9.22
CA ALA A 9 8.59 -13.18 -10.62
C ALA A 9 7.74 -12.37 -11.64
N LEU A 10 7.22 -11.21 -11.23
CA LEU A 10 6.31 -10.40 -12.06
C LEU A 10 7.11 -9.60 -13.10
N LYS A 11 6.60 -9.58 -14.34
CA LYS A 11 7.13 -8.71 -15.39
C LYS A 11 6.66 -7.27 -15.17
N ASN A 12 7.45 -6.30 -15.62
CA ASN A 12 7.10 -4.87 -15.51
C ASN A 12 5.72 -4.54 -16.09
N LYS A 13 5.40 -5.12 -17.25
CA LYS A 13 4.09 -4.92 -17.89
C LYS A 13 2.97 -5.39 -16.98
N THR A 14 3.03 -6.64 -16.51
CA THR A 14 2.04 -7.20 -15.59
C THR A 14 1.89 -6.39 -14.31
N THR A 15 2.99 -5.92 -13.73
CA THR A 15 2.93 -5.05 -12.55
C THR A 15 2.22 -3.73 -12.85
N ARG A 16 2.47 -3.12 -14.00
CA ARG A 16 1.79 -1.89 -14.41
C ARG A 16 0.30 -2.13 -14.64
N ASP A 17 -0.05 -3.17 -15.38
CA ASP A 17 -1.45 -3.51 -15.67
C ASP A 17 -2.24 -3.70 -14.36
N ILE A 18 -1.67 -4.39 -13.37
CA ILE A 18 -2.27 -4.56 -12.03
C ILE A 18 -2.44 -3.21 -11.31
N LEU A 19 -1.42 -2.34 -11.35
CA LEU A 19 -1.50 -1.04 -10.68
C LEU A 19 -2.55 -0.13 -11.33
N GLU A 20 -2.63 -0.13 -12.67
CA GLU A 20 -3.65 0.63 -13.41
C GLU A 20 -5.07 0.13 -13.09
N GLU A 21 -5.27 -1.18 -12.99
CA GLU A 21 -6.55 -1.78 -12.60
C GLU A 21 -6.93 -1.36 -11.15
N LEU A 22 -6.01 -1.49 -10.20
CA LEU A 22 -6.24 -1.08 -8.81
C LEU A 22 -6.48 0.43 -8.63
N GLU A 23 -5.82 1.27 -9.44
CA GLU A 23 -6.09 2.71 -9.48
C GLU A 23 -7.49 2.99 -10.06
N SER A 24 -7.90 2.27 -11.10
CA SER A 24 -9.23 2.41 -11.72
C SER A 24 -10.37 2.07 -10.75
N GLU A 25 -10.13 1.09 -9.87
CA GLU A 25 -11.05 0.69 -8.80
C GLU A 25 -10.99 1.61 -7.57
N LYS A 26 -10.08 2.61 -7.57
CA LYS A 26 -9.79 3.49 -6.42
C LYS A 26 -9.33 2.73 -5.18
N SER A 27 -8.74 1.55 -5.36
CA SER A 27 -8.16 0.74 -4.28
C SER A 27 -6.77 1.24 -3.87
N ILE A 28 -6.07 1.91 -4.78
CA ILE A 28 -4.80 2.58 -4.53
C ILE A 28 -4.80 3.99 -5.12
N VAL A 29 -3.88 4.83 -4.65
CA VAL A 29 -3.60 6.17 -5.16
C VAL A 29 -2.11 6.33 -5.39
N GLN A 30 -1.73 7.04 -6.46
CA GLN A 30 -0.36 7.45 -6.69
C GLN A 30 -0.15 8.86 -6.12
N GLU A 31 0.77 8.98 -5.17
CA GLU A 31 1.12 10.25 -4.54
C GLU A 31 2.59 10.56 -4.79
N ARG A 32 2.88 11.85 -5.04
CA ARG A 32 4.26 12.31 -5.14
C ARG A 32 4.77 12.60 -3.74
N ASP A 33 5.83 11.91 -3.34
CA ASP A 33 6.53 12.24 -2.12
C ASP A 33 7.37 13.51 -2.36
N ASP A 34 6.99 14.62 -1.71
CA ASP A 34 7.66 15.91 -1.85
C ASP A 34 9.11 15.90 -1.33
N LYS A 35 9.45 15.00 -0.38
CA LYS A 35 10.81 14.89 0.15
C LYS A 35 11.72 14.17 -0.82
N THR A 36 11.27 13.07 -1.39
CA THR A 36 12.10 12.23 -2.28
C THR A 36 11.89 12.55 -3.76
N GLN A 37 10.88 13.34 -4.11
CA GLN A 37 10.47 13.62 -5.50
C GLN A 37 10.14 12.35 -6.31
N VAL A 38 9.71 11.29 -5.62
CA VAL A 38 9.39 9.98 -6.21
C VAL A 38 7.90 9.73 -6.08
N PHE A 39 7.28 9.18 -7.13
CA PHE A 39 5.90 8.70 -7.07
C PHE A 39 5.84 7.38 -6.30
N LYS A 40 4.97 7.34 -5.30
CA LYS A 40 4.70 6.17 -4.47
C LYS A 40 3.22 5.83 -4.58
N TRP A 41 2.92 4.54 -4.46
CA TRP A 41 1.54 4.07 -4.39
C TRP A 41 1.16 3.87 -2.92
N GLY A 42 0.07 4.51 -2.51
CA GLY A 42 -0.59 4.31 -1.23
C GLY A 42 -1.90 3.56 -1.43
N SER A 43 -2.32 2.81 -0.43
CA SER A 43 -3.64 2.16 -0.42
C SER A 43 -4.71 3.10 0.12
N THR A 44 -5.89 3.12 -0.50
CA THR A 44 -7.04 3.90 -0.01
C THR A 44 -7.76 3.17 1.12
N LYS A 45 -8.68 3.84 1.81
CA LYS A 45 -9.47 3.20 2.85
C LYS A 45 -10.32 2.07 2.27
N GLU A 46 -10.94 2.33 1.12
CA GLU A 46 -11.80 1.40 0.39
C GLU A 46 -11.01 0.18 -0.10
N GLY A 47 -9.80 0.40 -0.63
CA GLY A 47 -8.93 -0.70 -1.07
C GLY A 47 -8.46 -1.58 0.08
N VAL A 48 -8.10 -0.98 1.21
CA VAL A 48 -7.75 -1.72 2.43
C VAL A 48 -8.93 -2.55 2.90
N GLU A 49 -10.12 -1.95 3.04
CA GLU A 49 -11.35 -2.65 3.43
C GLU A 49 -11.69 -3.80 2.46
N TYR A 50 -11.49 -3.61 1.15
CA TYR A 50 -11.71 -4.69 0.19
C TYR A 50 -10.76 -5.89 0.40
N TRP A 51 -9.47 -5.66 0.64
CA TRP A 51 -8.49 -6.75 0.79
C TRP A 51 -8.57 -7.47 2.13
N ILE A 52 -8.87 -6.76 3.21
CA ILE A 52 -8.91 -7.32 4.57
C ILE A 52 -10.33 -7.67 5.03
N GLY A 53 -11.35 -7.24 4.28
CA GLY A 53 -12.75 -7.26 4.68
C GLY A 53 -13.05 -6.19 5.73
N LYS A 54 -13.20 -6.59 7.00
CA LYS A 54 -13.44 -5.65 8.09
C LYS A 54 -12.13 -5.27 8.76
N THR A 55 -11.94 -3.99 9.07
CA THR A 55 -10.78 -3.50 9.84
C THR A 55 -10.64 -4.15 11.21
N GLU A 56 -11.73 -4.69 11.76
CA GLU A 56 -11.75 -5.54 12.97
C GLU A 56 -10.94 -6.83 12.82
N ASN A 57 -10.69 -7.29 11.59
CA ASN A 57 -9.88 -8.48 11.30
C ASN A 57 -8.37 -8.18 11.37
N ILE A 58 -7.95 -6.91 11.45
CA ILE A 58 -6.55 -6.57 11.61
C ILE A 58 -6.13 -6.95 13.03
N PRO A 59 -5.09 -7.79 13.21
CA PRO A 59 -4.62 -8.14 14.55
C PRO A 59 -4.27 -6.89 15.37
N VAL A 60 -4.76 -6.83 16.61
CA VAL A 60 -4.56 -5.69 17.53
C VAL A 60 -3.08 -5.31 17.67
N SER A 61 -2.17 -6.30 17.63
CA SER A 61 -0.73 -6.06 17.67
C SER A 61 -0.23 -5.20 16.51
N VAL A 62 -0.77 -5.38 15.29
CA VAL A 62 -0.42 -4.58 14.11
C VAL A 62 -0.95 -3.16 14.26
N VAL A 63 -2.19 -3.00 14.74
CA VAL A 63 -2.79 -1.69 15.00
C VAL A 63 -1.99 -0.93 16.07
N LEU A 64 -1.59 -1.61 17.14
CA LEU A 64 -0.81 -1.03 18.23
C LEU A 64 0.56 -0.52 17.74
N VAL A 65 1.26 -1.33 16.93
CA VAL A 65 2.56 -0.94 16.35
C VAL A 65 2.37 0.26 15.42
N ALA A 66 1.39 0.24 14.52
CA ALA A 66 1.13 1.35 13.61
C ALA A 66 0.81 2.66 14.35
N ALA A 67 -0.07 2.59 15.36
CA ALA A 67 -0.41 3.73 16.21
C ALA A 67 0.82 4.26 16.95
N THR A 68 1.61 3.36 17.56
CA THR A 68 2.83 3.74 18.29
C THR A 68 3.82 4.42 17.36
N SER A 69 4.09 3.85 16.17
CA SER A 69 4.98 4.43 15.18
C SER A 69 4.53 5.80 14.70
N SER A 70 3.22 6.05 14.58
CA SER A 70 2.69 7.36 14.17
C SER A 70 2.82 8.46 15.24
N CYS A 71 2.94 8.09 16.52
CA CYS A 71 3.07 9.01 17.63
C CYS A 71 4.52 9.37 17.99
N VAL A 72 5.48 8.61 17.48
CA VAL A 72 6.90 8.93 17.65
C VAL A 72 7.24 10.05 16.67
N LYS A 73 7.55 11.23 17.21
CA LYS A 73 8.17 12.30 16.43
C LYS A 73 9.64 11.90 16.22
N GLU A 74 10.02 11.72 14.95
CA GLU A 74 11.44 11.63 14.55
C GLU A 74 12.22 12.91 14.92
#